data_AF-A0A929JS98-F1
#
_entry.id   AF-A0A929JS98-F1
#
_cell.length_a   1.000
_cell.length_b   1.000
_cell.length_c   1.000
_cell.angle_alpha   90.00
_cell.angle_beta   90.00
_cell.angle_gamma   90.00
#
_symmetry.space_group_name_H-M   'P 1'
#
loop_
_entity.id
_entity.type
_entity.pdbx_description
1 polymer ?
#
loop_
_entity_poly.entity_id
_entity_poly.type
_entity_poly.pdbx_seq_one_letter_code
_entity_poly.pdbx_strand_id
1 'polypeptide(L)'
;MKRVFLGGTCNGSKWRDELIPLLKIDYFNPVVEDWDDDAQAEETRQKKLCDFNLFVITPKMTGVYAIAEVTECSIARPASTLFCVLDEDDGLEFTEGLSRSLDAVVKLIKGFGAKVFDNLVCIAEHLNKSYTEVTYNPNVIECTIKRDGPTSMYLGKAIYVFEKNEMGDYVCEVLSQEHRKHLLAIPEFNIYKIDTLAPKKEFTDEEEAFMGQWKHSAPNDYLAFVNGHIDEFNRQRHAVRILAAEKWRNQLFPQACPIERQLDRDAGSVKPDEPAPPAEQALETASHEEAVEMVEINKNPEDEMTAFDYDFWKKWKLMGGERFKDYMEKNDQQFLDAPEFLWDKARIKWTRLITDKGGDPWPFEEEE
;
A
#
# COMPACT_ATOMS: atom_id res chain seq x y z
N MET A 1 -1.82 2.32 -8.84
CA MET A 1 -2.27 1.95 -10.21
C MET A 1 -1.73 0.55 -10.47
N LYS A 2 -2.56 -0.36 -10.99
CA LYS A 2 -2.09 -1.73 -11.25
C LYS A 2 -1.12 -1.76 -12.44
N ARG A 3 -0.21 -2.74 -12.45
CA ARG A 3 0.80 -2.94 -13.48
C ARG A 3 0.77 -4.34 -14.08
N VAL A 4 1.00 -4.45 -15.39
CA VAL A 4 1.17 -5.74 -16.10
C VAL A 4 2.59 -5.95 -16.60
N PHE A 5 3.13 -7.15 -16.42
CA PHE A 5 4.38 -7.62 -17.04
C PHE A 5 4.09 -8.17 -18.44
N LEU A 6 4.82 -7.73 -19.46
CA LEU A 6 4.61 -8.09 -20.88
C LEU A 6 5.60 -9.15 -21.38
N GLY A 7 5.44 -10.39 -20.91
CA GLY A 7 6.24 -11.55 -21.32
C GLY A 7 5.78 -12.20 -22.63
N GLY A 8 6.61 -13.09 -23.16
CA GLY A 8 6.27 -13.89 -24.34
C GLY A 8 7.22 -13.68 -25.52
N THR A 9 6.71 -13.94 -26.72
CA THR A 9 7.49 -13.97 -27.96
C THR A 9 8.24 -12.67 -28.18
N CYS A 10 9.54 -12.81 -28.41
CA CYS A 10 10.44 -11.75 -28.86
C CYS A 10 10.75 -12.01 -30.36
N ASN A 11 11.92 -11.65 -30.88
CA ASN A 11 12.31 -11.93 -32.28
C ASN A 11 11.51 -11.13 -33.34
N GLY A 12 11.43 -9.81 -33.17
CA GLY A 12 10.81 -8.91 -34.16
C GLY A 12 9.29 -9.02 -34.28
N SER A 13 8.64 -9.68 -33.32
CA SER A 13 7.19 -9.62 -33.16
C SER A 13 6.74 -8.23 -32.70
N LYS A 14 5.62 -7.76 -33.26
CA LYS A 14 5.06 -6.42 -32.99
C LYS A 14 3.85 -6.43 -32.07
N TRP A 15 3.49 -7.57 -31.47
CA TRP A 15 2.31 -7.67 -30.61
C TRP A 15 2.34 -6.66 -29.45
N ARG A 16 3.52 -6.28 -28.95
CA ARG A 16 3.67 -5.24 -27.91
C ARG A 16 3.34 -3.86 -28.44
N ASP A 17 3.82 -3.52 -29.64
CA ASP A 17 3.53 -2.25 -30.30
C ASP A 17 2.02 -2.09 -30.59
N GLU A 18 1.32 -3.21 -30.80
CA GLU A 18 -0.12 -3.26 -30.99
C GLU A 18 -0.90 -3.20 -29.67
N LEU A 19 -0.43 -3.89 -28.62
CA LEU A 19 -1.12 -3.96 -27.33
C LEU A 19 -0.94 -2.70 -26.50
N ILE A 20 0.28 -2.18 -26.38
CA ILE A 20 0.63 -1.06 -25.49
C ILE A 20 -0.29 0.15 -25.69
N PRO A 21 -0.59 0.60 -26.93
CA PRO A 21 -1.51 1.72 -27.15
C PRO A 21 -2.95 1.48 -26.66
N LEU A 22 -3.36 0.23 -26.48
CA LEU A 22 -4.68 -0.14 -25.98
C LEU A 22 -4.74 -0.20 -24.45
N LEU A 23 -3.59 -0.20 -23.76
CA LEU A 23 -3.52 -0.29 -22.31
C LEU A 23 -3.75 1.07 -21.65
N LYS A 24 -4.60 1.08 -20.63
CA LYS A 24 -4.78 2.19 -19.69
C LYS A 24 -4.01 1.98 -18.39
N ILE A 25 -3.76 0.73 -18.02
CA ILE A 25 -2.96 0.38 -16.84
C ILE A 25 -1.46 0.58 -17.10
N ASP A 26 -0.68 0.65 -16.03
CA ASP A 26 0.78 0.69 -16.13
C ASP A 26 1.32 -0.65 -16.65
N TYR A 27 2.50 -0.66 -17.26
CA TYR A 27 3.10 -1.86 -17.82
C TYR A 27 4.62 -1.88 -17.67
N PHE A 28 5.18 -3.10 -17.65
CA PHE A 28 6.61 -3.33 -17.78
C PHE A 28 6.87 -4.15 -19.06
N ASN A 29 7.67 -3.58 -19.96
CA ASN A 29 8.14 -4.26 -21.17
C ASN A 29 9.56 -4.79 -20.92
N PRO A 30 9.76 -6.13 -20.88
CA PRO A 30 11.09 -6.71 -20.64
C PRO A 30 12.03 -6.65 -21.84
N VAL A 31 11.56 -6.22 -23.01
CA VAL A 31 12.41 -6.16 -24.22
C VAL A 31 13.38 -4.98 -24.12
N VAL A 32 14.67 -5.30 -24.08
CA VAL A 32 15.81 -4.38 -24.09
C VAL A 32 16.70 -4.68 -25.31
N GLU A 33 17.53 -3.71 -25.73
CA GLU A 33 18.47 -3.91 -26.84
C GLU A 33 19.58 -4.90 -26.49
N ASP A 34 20.17 -4.74 -25.31
CA ASP A 34 21.20 -5.63 -24.76
C ASP A 34 20.63 -6.36 -23.54
N TRP A 35 20.54 -7.69 -23.62
CA TRP A 35 20.07 -8.54 -22.52
C TRP A 35 21.27 -9.03 -21.72
N ASP A 36 21.53 -8.35 -20.59
CA ASP A 36 22.58 -8.68 -19.63
C ASP A 36 22.00 -9.24 -18.33
N ASP A 37 22.87 -9.59 -17.38
CA ASP A 37 22.48 -10.16 -16.08
C ASP A 37 21.58 -9.20 -15.28
N ASP A 38 21.78 -7.89 -15.42
CA ASP A 38 20.96 -6.87 -14.75
C ASP A 38 19.55 -6.81 -15.35
N ALA A 39 19.42 -6.89 -16.68
CA ALA A 39 18.14 -6.97 -17.38
C ALA A 39 17.37 -8.24 -16.95
N GLN A 40 18.05 -9.38 -16.81
CA GLN A 40 17.45 -10.63 -16.32
C GLN A 40 16.98 -10.50 -14.86
N ALA A 41 17.80 -9.89 -14.00
CA ALA A 41 17.44 -9.66 -12.60
C ALA A 41 16.23 -8.73 -12.47
N GLU A 42 16.19 -7.66 -13.26
CA GLU A 42 15.08 -6.71 -13.29
C GLU A 42 13.80 -7.35 -13.83
N GLU A 43 13.89 -8.16 -14.88
CA GLU A 43 12.76 -8.92 -15.41
C GLU A 43 12.16 -9.84 -14.34
N THR A 44 13.02 -10.57 -13.61
CA THR A 44 12.61 -11.45 -12.51
C THR A 44 11.95 -10.67 -11.38
N ARG A 45 12.48 -9.49 -11.05
CA ARG A 45 11.91 -8.60 -10.03
C ARG A 45 10.54 -8.08 -10.44
N GLN A 46 10.39 -7.64 -11.69
CA GLN A 46 9.15 -7.07 -12.20
C GLN A 46 8.03 -8.10 -12.31
N LYS A 47 8.33 -9.36 -12.67
CA LYS A 47 7.35 -10.47 -12.63
C LYS A 47 6.75 -10.70 -11.24
N LYS A 48 7.50 -10.40 -10.18
CA LYS A 48 7.01 -10.49 -8.79
C LYS A 48 6.16 -9.27 -8.42
N LEU A 49 6.58 -8.08 -8.83
CA LEU A 49 5.95 -6.82 -8.47
C LEU A 49 4.68 -6.48 -9.27
N CYS A 50 4.58 -6.95 -10.51
CA CYS A 50 3.40 -6.70 -11.32
C CYS A 50 2.16 -7.43 -10.77
N ASP A 51 1.02 -6.75 -10.87
CA ASP A 51 -0.29 -7.31 -10.50
C ASP A 51 -0.74 -8.40 -11.46
N PHE A 52 -0.29 -8.32 -12.72
CA PHE A 52 -0.57 -9.30 -13.77
C PHE A 52 0.71 -9.71 -14.50
N ASN A 53 0.81 -10.99 -14.85
CA ASN A 53 1.84 -11.52 -15.74
C ASN A 53 1.16 -11.99 -17.03
N LEU A 54 1.37 -11.24 -18.11
CA LEU A 54 0.87 -11.57 -19.44
C LEU A 54 1.97 -12.27 -20.24
N PHE A 55 1.63 -13.38 -20.88
CA PHE A 55 2.50 -14.07 -21.83
C PHE A 55 1.79 -14.21 -23.18
N VAL A 56 2.35 -13.61 -24.24
CA VAL A 56 1.82 -13.69 -25.62
C VAL A 56 2.74 -14.53 -26.49
N ILE A 57 2.22 -15.59 -27.11
CA ILE A 57 2.96 -16.49 -28.00
C ILE A 57 2.50 -16.29 -29.44
N THR A 58 3.44 -16.12 -30.36
CA THR A 58 3.18 -15.89 -31.79
C THR A 58 4.04 -16.81 -32.66
N PRO A 59 3.74 -16.95 -33.96
CA PRO A 59 4.52 -17.78 -34.89
C PRO A 59 6.01 -17.40 -35.02
N LYS A 60 6.39 -16.20 -34.56
CA LYS A 60 7.79 -15.76 -34.50
C LYS A 60 8.57 -16.34 -33.32
N MET A 61 7.95 -17.16 -32.47
CA MET A 61 8.62 -17.81 -31.35
C MET A 61 9.80 -18.67 -31.83
N THR A 62 10.95 -18.52 -31.19
CA THR A 62 12.15 -19.34 -31.45
C THR A 62 12.53 -20.25 -30.28
N GLY A 63 11.96 -19.98 -29.10
CA GLY A 63 12.23 -20.72 -27.88
C GLY A 63 10.95 -21.06 -27.13
N VAL A 64 11.07 -22.01 -26.20
CA VAL A 64 9.94 -22.54 -25.41
C VAL A 64 9.93 -22.02 -23.98
N TYR A 65 10.89 -21.18 -23.59
CA TYR A 65 11.03 -20.73 -22.20
C TYR A 65 9.77 -19.99 -21.71
N ALA A 66 9.24 -19.05 -22.49
CA ALA A 66 8.00 -18.35 -22.16
C ALA A 66 6.80 -19.28 -21.93
N ILE A 67 6.77 -20.46 -22.59
CA ILE A 67 5.74 -21.49 -22.36
C ILE A 67 5.93 -22.15 -20.99
N ALA A 68 7.18 -22.45 -20.61
CA ALA A 68 7.48 -22.98 -19.29
C ALA A 68 7.13 -21.95 -18.19
N GLU A 69 7.48 -20.69 -18.40
CA GLU A 69 7.20 -19.60 -17.46
C GLU A 69 5.71 -19.38 -17.23
N VAL A 70 4.92 -19.31 -18.31
CA VAL A 70 3.47 -19.15 -18.14
C VAL A 70 2.85 -20.37 -17.46
N THR A 71 3.38 -21.57 -17.70
CA THR A 71 2.91 -22.80 -17.05
C THR A 71 3.17 -22.73 -15.55
N GLU A 72 4.39 -22.38 -15.13
CA GLU A 72 4.76 -22.17 -13.73
C GLU A 72 3.91 -21.06 -13.09
N CYS A 73 3.81 -19.90 -13.74
CA CYS A 73 3.03 -18.76 -13.25
C CYS A 73 1.53 -19.10 -13.11
N SER A 74 1.01 -19.98 -13.96
CA SER A 74 -0.38 -20.42 -13.88
C SER A 74 -0.64 -21.30 -12.67
N ILE A 75 0.37 -22.05 -12.21
CA ILE A 75 0.29 -22.85 -10.99
C ILE A 75 0.49 -21.97 -9.76
N ALA A 76 1.53 -21.13 -9.76
CA ALA A 76 1.91 -20.33 -8.61
C ALA A 76 0.97 -19.14 -8.35
N ARG A 77 0.44 -18.52 -9.41
CA ARG A 77 -0.35 -17.28 -9.34
C ARG A 77 -1.50 -17.23 -10.37
N PRO A 78 -2.41 -18.22 -10.41
CA PRO A 78 -3.42 -18.38 -11.47
C PRO A 78 -4.26 -17.13 -11.72
N ALA A 79 -4.72 -16.45 -10.66
CA ALA A 79 -5.62 -15.30 -10.79
C ALA A 79 -4.98 -14.08 -11.49
N SER A 80 -3.65 -13.94 -11.40
CA SER A 80 -2.86 -12.86 -12.00
C SER A 80 -2.16 -13.26 -13.30
N THR A 81 -2.22 -14.52 -13.70
CA THR A 81 -1.56 -15.02 -14.92
C THR A 81 -2.52 -14.98 -16.10
N LEU A 82 -2.06 -14.33 -17.18
CA LEU A 82 -2.78 -14.18 -18.43
C LEU A 82 -1.95 -14.81 -19.54
N PHE A 83 -2.58 -15.60 -20.39
CA PHE A 83 -1.92 -16.26 -21.51
C PHE A 83 -2.65 -15.95 -22.82
N CYS A 84 -1.91 -15.67 -23.88
CA CYS A 84 -2.47 -15.50 -25.21
C CYS A 84 -1.63 -16.21 -26.26
N VAL A 85 -2.30 -16.86 -27.20
CA VAL A 85 -1.70 -17.38 -28.42
C VAL A 85 -2.33 -16.62 -29.58
N LEU A 86 -1.51 -15.97 -30.40
CA LEU A 86 -1.92 -15.35 -31.66
C LEU A 86 -1.55 -16.31 -32.79
N ASP A 87 -2.52 -16.74 -33.58
CA ASP A 87 -2.26 -17.73 -34.65
C ASP A 87 -1.47 -17.15 -35.83
N GLU A 88 -1.46 -15.83 -35.99
CA GLU A 88 -0.76 -15.10 -37.05
C GLU A 88 0.10 -13.95 -36.47
N ASP A 89 1.28 -13.71 -37.05
CA ASP A 89 2.12 -12.53 -36.79
C ASP A 89 2.92 -12.19 -38.05
N ASP A 90 2.64 -11.03 -38.66
CA ASP A 90 3.35 -10.53 -39.85
C ASP A 90 3.28 -11.51 -41.04
N GLY A 91 2.09 -12.09 -41.24
CA GLY A 91 1.82 -13.08 -42.29
C GLY A 91 2.44 -14.47 -42.04
N LEU A 92 3.08 -14.69 -40.89
CA LEU A 92 3.50 -16.02 -40.46
C LEU A 92 2.39 -16.67 -39.65
N GLU A 93 2.19 -17.97 -39.85
CA GLU A 93 1.24 -18.80 -39.10
C GLU A 93 1.97 -19.99 -38.46
N PHE A 94 1.39 -20.52 -37.39
CA PHE A 94 1.86 -21.79 -36.84
C PHE A 94 1.58 -22.95 -37.80
N THR A 95 2.46 -23.95 -37.80
CA THR A 95 2.15 -25.24 -38.43
C THR A 95 1.00 -25.93 -37.70
N GLU A 96 0.17 -26.72 -38.41
CA GLU A 96 -0.96 -27.46 -37.81
C GLU A 96 -0.53 -28.36 -36.63
N GLY A 97 0.69 -28.93 -36.70
CA GLY A 97 1.26 -29.70 -35.59
C GLY A 97 1.49 -28.84 -34.35
N LEU A 98 2.11 -27.67 -34.53
CA LEU A 98 2.40 -26.75 -33.43
C LEU A 98 1.13 -26.11 -32.87
N SER A 99 0.15 -25.75 -33.70
CA SER A 99 -1.16 -25.26 -33.24
C SER A 99 -1.85 -26.27 -32.32
N ARG A 100 -1.87 -27.56 -32.68
CA ARG A 100 -2.43 -28.61 -31.82
C ARG A 100 -1.69 -28.76 -30.49
N SER A 101 -0.37 -28.57 -30.48
CA SER A 101 0.41 -28.58 -29.24
C SER A 101 0.11 -27.35 -28.37
N LEU A 102 -0.01 -26.16 -28.97
CA LEU A 102 -0.37 -24.94 -28.25
C LEU A 102 -1.80 -25.01 -27.70
N ASP A 103 -2.75 -25.62 -28.41
CA ASP A 103 -4.10 -25.89 -27.90
C ASP A 103 -4.09 -26.74 -26.63
N ALA A 104 -3.20 -27.74 -26.57
CA ALA A 104 -3.02 -28.56 -25.37
C ALA A 104 -2.45 -27.74 -24.21
N VAL A 105 -1.49 -26.84 -24.49
CA VAL A 105 -0.94 -25.90 -23.51
C VAL A 105 -2.00 -24.93 -23.00
N VAL A 106 -2.82 -24.34 -23.88
CA VAL A 106 -3.94 -23.47 -23.53
C VAL A 106 -4.91 -24.18 -22.59
N LYS A 107 -5.28 -25.44 -22.90
CA LYS A 107 -6.15 -26.26 -22.04
C LYS A 107 -5.52 -26.51 -20.67
N LEU A 108 -4.22 -26.80 -20.61
CA LEU A 108 -3.50 -27.02 -19.37
C LEU A 108 -3.46 -25.76 -18.49
N ILE A 109 -3.05 -24.63 -19.06
CA ILE A 109 -2.99 -23.32 -18.40
C ILE A 109 -4.36 -22.91 -17.85
N LYS A 110 -5.41 -23.07 -18.67
CA LYS A 110 -6.80 -22.83 -18.24
C LYS A 110 -7.22 -23.77 -17.11
N GLY A 111 -6.76 -25.02 -17.13
CA GLY A 111 -6.99 -26.00 -16.08
C GLY A 111 -6.38 -25.62 -14.72
N PHE A 112 -5.28 -24.86 -14.71
CA PHE A 112 -4.70 -24.28 -13.49
C PHE A 112 -5.44 -23.02 -13.00
N GLY A 113 -6.37 -22.47 -13.78
CA GLY A 113 -7.18 -21.31 -13.39
C GLY A 113 -6.67 -19.97 -13.91
N ALA A 114 -5.63 -19.97 -14.74
CA ALA A 114 -5.19 -18.78 -15.47
C ALA A 114 -6.18 -18.41 -16.59
N LYS A 115 -6.21 -17.12 -16.95
CA LYS A 115 -7.06 -16.63 -18.04
C LYS A 115 -6.35 -16.75 -19.36
N VAL A 116 -7.04 -17.28 -20.37
CA VAL A 116 -6.53 -17.47 -21.72
C VAL A 116 -7.28 -16.60 -22.72
N PHE A 117 -6.56 -16.09 -23.72
CA PHE A 117 -7.07 -15.19 -24.76
C PHE A 117 -6.53 -15.60 -26.13
N ASP A 118 -7.21 -15.19 -27.18
CA ASP A 118 -6.86 -15.44 -28.58
C ASP A 118 -6.62 -14.14 -29.38
N ASN A 119 -6.75 -12.98 -28.73
CA ASN A 119 -6.53 -11.69 -29.35
C ASN A 119 -6.14 -10.60 -28.34
N LEU A 120 -5.43 -9.58 -28.83
CA LEU A 120 -4.90 -8.48 -28.02
C LEU A 120 -5.98 -7.53 -27.48
N VAL A 121 -7.11 -7.39 -28.19
CA VAL A 121 -8.21 -6.49 -27.77
C VAL A 121 -8.86 -7.00 -26.48
N CYS A 122 -9.19 -8.28 -26.41
CA CYS A 122 -9.76 -8.90 -25.21
C CYS A 122 -8.81 -8.81 -24.01
N ILE A 123 -7.50 -8.88 -24.23
CA ILE A 123 -6.48 -8.70 -23.19
C ILE A 123 -6.52 -7.26 -22.65
N ALA A 124 -6.47 -6.27 -23.55
CA ALA A 124 -6.53 -4.87 -23.17
C ALA A 124 -7.82 -4.55 -22.39
N GLU A 125 -8.98 -5.02 -22.87
CA GLU A 125 -10.24 -4.88 -22.16
C GLU A 125 -10.22 -5.52 -20.77
N HIS A 126 -9.61 -6.71 -20.63
CA HIS A 126 -9.48 -7.37 -19.34
C HIS A 126 -8.64 -6.56 -18.36
N LEU A 127 -7.46 -6.13 -18.80
CA LEU A 127 -6.52 -5.36 -18.00
C LEU A 127 -7.08 -3.99 -17.61
N ASN A 128 -7.74 -3.31 -18.55
CA ASN A 128 -8.32 -1.99 -18.35
C ASN A 128 -9.49 -1.98 -17.37
N LYS A 129 -10.12 -3.11 -17.05
CA LYS A 129 -11.10 -3.20 -15.94
C LYS A 129 -10.47 -2.89 -14.58
N SER A 130 -9.15 -3.06 -14.45
CA SER A 130 -8.41 -2.68 -13.24
C SER A 130 -7.91 -1.23 -13.29
N TYR A 131 -8.18 -0.49 -14.36
CA TYR A 131 -7.87 0.93 -14.44
C TYR A 131 -8.99 1.75 -13.80
N THR A 132 -8.61 2.58 -12.85
CA THR A 132 -9.47 3.61 -12.29
C THR A 132 -9.05 4.95 -12.91
N GLU A 133 -9.98 5.67 -13.53
CA GLU A 133 -9.71 7.05 -13.96
C GLU A 133 -9.41 7.90 -12.72
N VAL A 134 -8.18 8.39 -12.61
CA VAL A 134 -7.81 9.33 -11.56
C VAL A 134 -8.41 10.67 -11.95
N THR A 135 -9.49 11.06 -11.27
CA THR A 135 -10.04 12.41 -11.42
C THR A 135 -9.38 13.33 -10.40
N TYR A 136 -9.20 14.59 -10.75
CA TYR A 136 -8.61 15.57 -9.83
C TYR A 136 -9.69 16.57 -9.44
N ASN A 137 -9.75 16.94 -8.16
CA ASN A 137 -10.54 18.10 -7.77
C ASN A 137 -9.62 19.33 -7.85
N PRO A 138 -9.77 20.22 -8.85
CA PRO A 138 -8.89 21.37 -9.01
C PRO A 138 -9.00 22.38 -7.86
N ASN A 139 -10.02 22.28 -7.02
CA ASN A 139 -10.21 23.14 -5.86
C ASN A 139 -9.67 22.52 -4.56
N VAL A 140 -9.24 21.26 -4.55
CA VAL A 140 -8.71 20.61 -3.35
C VAL A 140 -7.21 20.41 -3.52
N ILE A 141 -6.46 20.91 -2.55
CA ILE A 141 -5.01 20.79 -2.50
C ILE A 141 -4.66 19.78 -1.42
N GLU A 142 -3.83 18.80 -1.79
CA GLU A 142 -3.21 17.84 -0.90
C GLU A 142 -1.87 18.38 -0.39
N CYS A 143 -1.58 18.15 0.89
CA CYS A 143 -0.31 18.44 1.54
C CYS A 143 0.40 17.11 1.86
N THR A 144 1.57 16.88 1.27
CA THR A 144 2.34 15.64 1.43
C THR A 144 3.26 15.64 2.66
N ILE A 145 3.30 16.75 3.41
CA ILE A 145 4.06 16.86 4.66
C ILE A 145 3.51 15.88 5.69
N LYS A 146 4.28 14.83 6.00
CA LYS A 146 3.93 13.82 7.01
C LYS A 146 4.22 14.34 8.41
N ARG A 147 3.17 14.60 9.19
CA ARG A 147 3.25 14.91 10.63
C ARG A 147 1.97 14.48 11.36
N ASP A 148 2.04 14.44 12.69
CA ASP A 148 0.88 14.18 13.54
C ASP A 148 0.02 15.44 13.67
N GLY A 149 -1.20 15.40 13.11
CA GLY A 149 -2.17 16.47 13.21
C GLY A 149 -2.22 17.43 12.02
N PRO A 150 -3.11 18.45 12.06
CA PRO A 150 -3.42 19.26 10.90
C PRO A 150 -2.25 20.08 10.34
N THR A 151 -2.20 20.06 9.01
CA THR A 151 -1.61 21.05 8.11
C THR A 151 -2.03 22.50 8.40
N SER A 152 -1.21 23.52 8.64
CA SER A 152 -1.72 24.90 8.47
C SER A 152 -0.71 25.82 7.81
N MET A 153 -1.21 26.68 6.92
CA MET A 153 -0.41 27.64 6.17
C MET A 153 -1.15 28.98 6.05
N TYR A 154 -0.38 30.07 6.13
CA TYR A 154 -0.87 31.43 5.96
C TYR A 154 -0.52 31.95 4.58
N LEU A 155 -1.49 32.47 3.85
CA LEU A 155 -1.29 33.22 2.59
C LEU A 155 -1.98 34.58 2.73
N GLY A 156 -1.17 35.61 3.03
CA GLY A 156 -1.68 36.93 3.39
C GLY A 156 -2.51 36.87 4.68
N LYS A 157 -3.81 37.17 4.57
CA LYS A 157 -4.77 37.10 5.71
C LYS A 157 -5.55 35.77 5.76
N ALA A 158 -5.39 34.91 4.77
CA ALA A 158 -6.07 33.62 4.71
C ALA A 158 -5.28 32.54 5.44
N ILE A 159 -6.00 31.65 6.13
CA ILE A 159 -5.45 30.47 6.80
C ILE A 159 -6.02 29.24 6.10
N TYR A 160 -5.13 28.38 5.60
CA TYR A 160 -5.49 27.09 5.02
C TYR A 160 -5.12 25.99 5.99
N VAL A 161 -6.11 25.22 6.45
CA VAL A 161 -5.93 24.08 7.34
C VAL A 161 -6.13 22.80 6.54
N PHE A 162 -5.11 21.95 6.47
CA PHE A 162 -5.16 20.67 5.79
C PHE A 162 -5.47 19.58 6.80
N GLU A 163 -6.62 18.97 6.66
CA GLU A 163 -7.12 17.92 7.56
C GLU A 163 -7.03 16.56 6.89
N LYS A 164 -6.84 15.52 7.69
CA LYS A 164 -6.76 14.15 7.22
C LYS A 164 -8.14 13.68 6.77
N ASN A 165 -8.29 13.27 5.50
CA ASN A 165 -9.52 12.71 4.96
C ASN A 165 -9.67 11.20 5.30
N GLU A 166 -10.73 10.57 4.80
CA GLU A 166 -11.00 9.14 5.01
C GLU A 166 -9.92 8.21 4.43
N MET A 167 -9.21 8.65 3.40
CA MET A 167 -8.09 7.93 2.76
C MET A 167 -6.77 8.13 3.50
N GLY A 168 -6.73 9.06 4.45
CA GLY A 168 -5.55 9.37 5.24
C GLY A 168 -4.68 10.50 4.70
N ASP A 169 -5.12 11.20 3.66
CA ASP A 169 -4.38 12.31 3.04
C ASP A 169 -4.76 13.64 3.67
N TYR A 170 -3.80 14.55 3.81
CA TYR A 170 -4.05 15.89 4.34
C TYR A 170 -4.52 16.83 3.23
N VAL A 171 -5.77 17.25 3.24
CA VAL A 171 -6.37 18.02 2.16
C VAL A 171 -7.02 19.32 2.65
N CYS A 172 -7.07 20.33 1.78
CA CYS A 172 -7.74 21.60 2.04
C CYS A 172 -8.42 22.12 0.77
N GLU A 173 -9.65 22.64 0.89
CA GLU A 173 -10.32 23.31 -0.23
C GLU A 173 -9.82 24.76 -0.38
N VAL A 174 -9.41 25.11 -1.59
CA VAL A 174 -8.81 26.39 -1.95
C VAL A 174 -9.54 26.96 -3.15
N LEU A 175 -10.54 27.81 -2.89
CA LEU A 175 -11.38 28.41 -3.94
C LEU A 175 -10.70 29.55 -4.72
N SER A 176 -9.69 30.20 -4.12
CA SER A 176 -8.94 31.27 -4.79
C SER A 176 -7.92 30.71 -5.78
N GLN A 177 -8.03 31.10 -7.05
CA GLN A 177 -7.10 30.67 -8.09
C GLN A 177 -5.66 31.13 -7.81
N GLU A 178 -5.49 32.34 -7.27
CA GLU A 178 -4.18 32.90 -6.95
C GLU A 178 -3.50 32.10 -5.82
N HIS A 179 -4.24 31.80 -4.76
CA HIS A 179 -3.72 31.02 -3.64
C HIS A 179 -3.43 29.57 -4.05
N ARG A 180 -4.24 28.98 -4.93
CA ARG A 180 -3.93 27.67 -5.52
C ARG A 180 -2.61 27.68 -6.28
N LYS A 181 -2.39 28.67 -7.14
CA LYS A 181 -1.12 28.81 -7.87
C LYS A 181 0.06 28.94 -6.91
N HIS A 182 -0.12 29.67 -5.81
CA HIS A 182 0.92 29.84 -4.80
C HIS A 182 1.22 28.52 -4.05
N LEU A 183 0.19 27.79 -3.63
CA LEU A 183 0.36 26.49 -2.97
C LEU A 183 1.00 25.47 -3.90
N LEU A 184 0.51 25.35 -5.13
CA LEU A 184 1.04 24.41 -6.13
C LEU A 184 2.45 24.75 -6.64
N ALA A 185 2.97 25.94 -6.31
CA ALA A 185 4.38 26.28 -6.57
C ALA A 185 5.32 25.64 -5.52
N ILE A 186 4.78 25.13 -4.42
CA ILE A 186 5.51 24.48 -3.34
C ILE A 186 5.49 22.96 -3.58
N PRO A 187 6.64 22.25 -3.62
CA PRO A 187 6.70 20.83 -3.97
C PRO A 187 5.85 19.90 -3.09
N GLU A 188 5.63 20.29 -1.84
CA GLU A 188 4.86 19.53 -0.87
C GLU A 188 3.34 19.63 -1.07
N PHE A 189 2.85 20.43 -2.02
CA PHE A 189 1.43 20.60 -2.29
C PHE A 189 1.05 20.18 -3.71
N ASN A 190 0.00 19.38 -3.83
CA ASN A 190 -0.45 18.83 -5.10
C ASN A 190 -1.95 19.02 -5.27
N ILE A 191 -2.45 18.97 -6.50
CA ILE A 191 -3.89 18.86 -6.73
C ILE A 191 -4.32 17.49 -6.22
N TYR A 192 -5.32 17.48 -5.34
CA TYR A 192 -5.78 16.24 -4.72
C TYR A 192 -6.39 15.29 -5.76
N LYS A 193 -5.93 14.04 -5.70
CA LYS A 193 -6.39 12.93 -6.53
C LYS A 193 -7.66 12.35 -5.93
N ILE A 194 -8.78 12.48 -6.63
CA ILE A 194 -10.01 11.75 -6.31
C ILE A 194 -9.84 10.35 -6.88
N ASP A 195 -9.59 9.38 -6.00
CA ASP A 195 -9.76 7.98 -6.35
C ASP A 195 -11.27 7.72 -6.49
N THR A 196 -11.77 7.46 -7.69
CA THR A 196 -13.21 7.24 -7.95
C THR A 196 -13.72 5.89 -7.41
N LEU A 197 -12.94 5.24 -6.55
CA LEU A 197 -13.30 4.02 -5.83
C LEU A 197 -14.12 4.26 -4.57
N ALA A 198 -14.36 5.53 -4.18
CA ALA A 198 -15.35 5.81 -3.15
C ALA A 198 -16.70 5.24 -3.64
N PRO A 199 -17.30 4.25 -2.94
CA PRO A 199 -18.61 3.75 -3.34
C PRO A 199 -19.52 4.97 -3.42
N LYS A 200 -20.16 5.17 -4.59
CA LYS A 200 -21.29 6.09 -4.64
C LYS A 200 -22.21 5.61 -3.52
N LYS A 201 -22.34 6.41 -2.45
CA LYS A 201 -23.37 6.15 -1.45
C LYS A 201 -24.66 6.16 -2.25
N GLU A 202 -25.25 4.99 -2.47
CA GLU A 202 -26.58 4.90 -3.04
C GLU A 202 -27.47 5.65 -2.06
N PHE A 203 -27.96 6.79 -2.51
CA PHE A 203 -28.91 7.57 -1.73
C PHE A 203 -30.14 6.70 -1.57
N THR A 204 -30.69 6.62 -0.36
CA THR A 204 -31.96 5.93 -0.19
C THR A 204 -33.04 6.65 -0.99
N ASP A 205 -34.12 5.94 -1.36
CA ASP A 205 -35.26 6.54 -2.07
C ASP A 205 -35.82 7.77 -1.31
N GLU A 206 -35.67 7.80 0.02
CA GLU A 206 -36.02 8.94 0.87
C GLU A 206 -35.06 10.13 0.71
N GLU A 207 -33.74 9.88 0.62
CA GLU A 207 -32.73 10.91 0.37
C GLU A 207 -32.88 11.49 -1.06
N GLU A 208 -33.19 10.66 -2.06
CA GLU A 208 -33.48 11.12 -3.43
C GLU A 208 -34.78 11.93 -3.51
N ALA A 209 -35.85 11.47 -2.83
CA ALA A 209 -37.12 12.20 -2.74
C ALA A 209 -36.95 13.56 -2.04
N PHE A 210 -36.16 13.61 -0.97
CA PHE A 210 -35.83 14.86 -0.27
C PHE A 210 -35.10 15.84 -1.20
N MET A 211 -34.08 15.37 -1.92
CA MET A 211 -33.33 16.21 -2.88
C MET A 211 -34.19 16.65 -4.08
N GLY A 212 -35.14 15.83 -4.51
CA GLY A 212 -36.14 16.16 -5.54
C GLY A 212 -37.11 17.26 -5.11
N GLN A 213 -37.63 17.18 -3.87
CA GLN A 213 -38.45 18.24 -3.27
C GLN A 213 -37.67 19.53 -3.04
N TRP A 214 -36.39 19.42 -2.68
CA TRP A 214 -35.50 20.56 -2.43
C TRP A 214 -35.27 21.43 -3.69
N LYS A 215 -35.13 20.79 -4.86
CA LYS A 215 -34.95 21.49 -6.15
C LYS A 215 -36.17 22.29 -6.62
N HIS A 216 -37.37 21.95 -6.14
CA HIS A 216 -38.62 22.58 -6.60
C HIS A 216 -39.13 23.71 -5.68
N SER A 217 -38.51 23.90 -4.51
CA SER A 217 -39.11 24.70 -3.42
C SER A 217 -38.30 25.93 -2.99
N ALA A 218 -37.33 26.39 -3.76
CA ALA A 218 -36.50 27.53 -3.35
C ALA A 218 -36.85 28.84 -4.10
N PRO A 219 -37.53 29.81 -3.45
CA PRO A 219 -37.43 31.22 -3.79
C PRO A 219 -36.43 31.95 -2.87
N ASN A 220 -35.45 32.62 -3.51
CA ASN A 220 -34.71 33.84 -3.17
C ASN A 220 -34.22 34.24 -1.76
N ASP A 221 -34.45 33.51 -0.66
CA ASP A 221 -33.86 33.83 0.67
C ASP A 221 -32.80 32.82 1.15
N TYR A 222 -31.97 32.37 0.21
CA TYR A 222 -30.95 31.32 0.39
C TYR A 222 -29.88 31.65 1.45
N LEU A 223 -29.54 32.92 1.66
CA LEU A 223 -28.40 33.31 2.52
C LEU A 223 -28.74 33.39 4.02
N ALA A 224 -29.99 33.62 4.40
CA ALA A 224 -30.38 33.67 5.82
C ALA A 224 -30.63 32.25 6.40
N PHE A 225 -31.17 31.35 5.57
CA PHE A 225 -31.45 29.96 5.97
C PHE A 225 -30.19 29.10 6.10
N VAL A 226 -29.25 29.23 5.15
CA VAL A 226 -27.98 28.49 5.16
C VAL A 226 -27.14 28.83 6.39
N ASN A 227 -27.10 30.09 6.81
CA ASN A 227 -26.35 30.51 8.00
C ASN A 227 -26.98 29.99 9.31
N GLY A 228 -28.32 29.93 9.41
CA GLY A 228 -29.00 29.41 10.59
C GLY A 228 -28.88 27.89 10.78
N HIS A 229 -28.76 27.12 9.69
CA HIS A 229 -28.65 25.66 9.75
C HIS A 229 -27.23 25.14 9.79
N ILE A 230 -26.24 25.88 9.30
CA ILE A 230 -24.82 25.56 9.52
C ILE A 230 -24.49 25.61 11.02
N ASP A 231 -25.04 26.58 11.76
CA ASP A 231 -24.85 26.67 13.21
C ASP A 231 -25.55 25.53 13.98
N GLU A 232 -26.75 25.14 13.55
CA GLU A 232 -27.49 24.01 14.14
C GLU A 232 -26.78 22.67 13.85
N PHE A 233 -26.31 22.49 12.62
CA PHE A 233 -25.54 21.31 12.19
C PHE A 233 -24.20 21.22 12.93
N ASN A 234 -23.50 22.33 13.10
CA ASN A 234 -22.25 22.38 13.87
C ASN A 234 -22.48 22.13 15.36
N ARG A 235 -23.60 22.61 15.94
CA ARG A 235 -24.02 22.28 17.32
C ARG A 235 -24.31 20.78 17.49
N GLN A 236 -25.04 20.18 16.56
CA GLN A 236 -25.36 18.75 16.60
C GLN A 236 -24.10 17.89 16.40
N ARG A 237 -23.19 18.29 15.49
CA ARG A 237 -21.91 17.62 15.27
C ARG A 237 -20.97 17.73 16.48
N HIS A 238 -21.01 18.85 17.20
CA HIS A 238 -20.29 19.03 18.46
C HIS A 238 -20.87 18.15 19.58
N ALA A 239 -22.21 18.06 19.69
CA ALA A 239 -22.88 17.19 20.65
C ALA A 239 -22.59 15.69 20.43
N VAL A 240 -22.57 15.24 19.16
CA VAL A 240 -22.20 13.86 18.79
C VAL A 240 -20.73 13.58 19.11
N ARG A 241 -19.83 14.56 18.91
CA ARG A 241 -18.41 14.45 19.29
C ARG A 241 -18.20 14.39 20.80
N ILE A 242 -18.98 15.13 21.59
CA ILE A 242 -18.96 15.06 23.06
C ILE A 242 -19.46 13.70 23.53
N LEU A 243 -20.58 13.20 22.99
CA LEU A 243 -21.11 11.87 23.32
C LEU A 243 -20.17 10.73 22.92
N ALA A 244 -19.50 10.83 21.78
CA ALA A 244 -18.50 9.87 21.35
C ALA A 244 -17.25 9.92 22.24
N ALA A 245 -16.80 11.11 22.65
CA ALA A 245 -15.68 11.28 23.58
C ALA A 245 -16.01 10.78 25.00
N GLU A 246 -17.25 10.96 25.48
CA GLU A 246 -17.71 10.41 26.77
C GLU A 246 -17.82 8.88 26.73
N LYS A 247 -18.34 8.32 25.62
CA LYS A 247 -18.42 6.86 25.43
C LYS A 247 -17.03 6.22 25.34
N TRP A 248 -16.08 6.90 24.68
CA TRP A 248 -14.68 6.49 24.59
C TRP A 248 -13.95 6.62 25.94
N ARG A 249 -14.20 7.69 26.71
CA ARG A 249 -13.66 7.89 28.07
C ARG A 249 -14.17 6.83 29.05
N ASN A 250 -15.44 6.42 28.94
CA ASN A 250 -16.04 5.39 29.79
C ASN A 250 -15.57 3.96 29.42
N GLN A 251 -15.07 3.73 28.21
CA GLN A 251 -14.48 2.46 27.79
C GLN A 251 -13.03 2.28 28.27
N LEU A 252 -12.27 3.38 28.44
CA LEU A 252 -10.85 3.32 28.79
C LEU A 252 -10.55 3.39 30.30
N PHE A 253 -11.49 3.86 31.13
CA PHE A 253 -11.30 3.97 32.59
C PHE A 253 -12.54 3.52 33.38
N PRO A 254 -12.71 2.22 33.69
CA PRO A 254 -13.92 1.71 34.33
C PRO A 254 -13.96 1.86 35.87
N GLN A 255 -13.09 2.65 36.49
CA GLN A 255 -12.97 2.71 37.95
C GLN A 255 -12.91 4.16 38.45
N ALA A 256 -14.09 4.73 38.69
CA ALA A 256 -14.27 5.70 39.76
C ALA A 256 -15.44 5.21 40.62
N CYS A 257 -15.11 4.63 41.77
CA CYS A 257 -16.05 4.17 42.79
C CYS A 257 -16.87 5.35 43.35
N PRO A 258 -18.13 5.11 43.78
CA PRO A 258 -18.40 5.30 45.20
C PRO A 258 -19.29 4.19 45.81
N ILE A 259 -18.68 3.49 46.77
CA ILE A 259 -19.13 3.17 48.15
C ILE A 259 -20.63 2.92 48.43
N GLU A 260 -20.84 1.80 49.15
CA GLU A 260 -21.90 1.46 50.14
C GLU A 260 -23.17 0.68 49.71
N ARG A 261 -23.22 -0.65 49.97
CA ARG A 261 -23.74 -1.27 51.22
C ARG A 261 -23.84 -2.81 51.12
N GLN A 262 -23.04 -3.48 51.94
CA GLN A 262 -23.45 -4.45 52.98
C GLN A 262 -24.51 -5.53 52.64
N LEU A 263 -24.10 -6.82 52.61
CA LEU A 263 -24.37 -7.83 53.66
C LEU A 263 -24.17 -9.28 53.16
N ASP A 264 -23.20 -9.98 53.77
CA ASP A 264 -23.34 -11.26 54.45
C ASP A 264 -24.13 -12.43 53.80
N ARG A 265 -23.42 -13.50 53.39
CA ARG A 265 -23.26 -14.77 54.16
C ARG A 265 -22.80 -15.95 53.29
N ASP A 266 -21.69 -16.53 53.74
CA ASP A 266 -21.28 -17.94 53.77
C ASP A 266 -22.18 -19.00 53.10
N ALA A 267 -21.57 -19.86 52.28
CA ALA A 267 -21.12 -21.20 52.71
C ALA A 267 -20.92 -22.17 51.53
N GLY A 268 -19.70 -22.70 51.41
CA GLY A 268 -19.43 -24.14 51.39
C GLY A 268 -19.89 -25.02 50.21
N SER A 269 -18.87 -25.63 49.59
CA SER A 269 -18.67 -27.10 49.51
C SER A 269 -18.76 -27.83 48.14
N VAL A 270 -17.58 -28.32 47.72
CA VAL A 270 -17.20 -29.74 47.46
C VAL A 270 -17.59 -30.44 46.13
N LYS A 271 -16.49 -30.76 45.39
CA LYS A 271 -16.11 -31.92 44.52
C LYS A 271 -16.61 -32.06 43.06
N PRO A 272 -15.68 -32.38 42.13
CA PRO A 272 -15.97 -32.99 40.83
C PRO A 272 -15.63 -34.50 40.82
N ASP A 273 -16.46 -35.30 40.15
CA ASP A 273 -16.17 -36.70 39.79
C ASP A 273 -16.22 -36.90 38.27
N GLU A 274 -15.15 -37.53 37.79
CA GLU A 274 -15.03 -38.51 36.69
C GLU A 274 -14.91 -38.12 35.20
N PRO A 275 -14.18 -38.97 34.40
CA PRO A 275 -13.36 -38.54 33.27
C PRO A 275 -13.80 -39.10 31.90
N ALA A 276 -13.22 -38.57 30.83
CA ALA A 276 -13.37 -39.08 29.46
C ALA A 276 -12.16 -39.98 29.04
N PRO A 277 -12.37 -40.99 28.16
CA PRO A 277 -11.37 -42.03 27.85
C PRO A 277 -10.41 -41.66 26.70
N PRO A 278 -9.36 -42.47 26.45
CA PRO A 278 -8.16 -42.06 25.71
C PRO A 278 -8.20 -42.43 24.23
N ALA A 279 -7.45 -41.69 23.41
CA ALA A 279 -7.08 -42.11 22.06
C ALA A 279 -5.56 -42.32 22.00
N GLU A 280 -5.18 -43.57 21.74
CA GLU A 280 -3.82 -44.06 21.60
C GLU A 280 -3.35 -43.93 20.13
N GLN A 281 -2.21 -43.26 19.97
CA GLN A 281 -1.06 -43.57 19.11
C GLN A 281 -1.23 -44.19 17.71
N ALA A 282 -0.52 -43.60 16.74
CA ALA A 282 0.48 -44.32 15.95
C ALA A 282 1.48 -43.37 15.24
N LEU A 283 2.73 -43.46 15.73
CA LEU A 283 4.00 -43.65 15.02
C LEU A 283 4.45 -42.73 13.86
N GLU A 284 5.64 -42.16 14.12
CA GLU A 284 6.91 -42.40 13.39
C GLU A 284 7.58 -41.19 12.70
N THR A 285 8.50 -40.60 13.46
CA THR A 285 9.90 -40.35 13.09
C THR A 285 10.22 -39.73 11.72
N ALA A 286 10.53 -38.44 11.74
CA ALA A 286 11.62 -37.86 10.94
C ALA A 286 12.38 -36.85 11.81
N SER A 287 13.69 -36.84 11.66
CA SER A 287 14.74 -36.15 12.41
C SER A 287 14.42 -34.69 12.79
N HIS A 288 14.48 -34.40 14.09
CA HIS A 288 14.36 -33.05 14.66
C HIS A 288 15.66 -32.22 14.59
N GLU A 289 16.72 -32.75 13.98
CA GLU A 289 18.05 -32.09 13.94
C GLU A 289 18.30 -31.25 12.69
N GLU A 290 17.50 -31.37 11.62
CA GLU A 290 17.68 -30.55 10.39
C GLU A 290 16.73 -29.33 10.34
N ALA A 291 15.74 -29.24 11.24
CA ALA A 291 14.81 -28.13 11.31
C ALA A 291 15.29 -26.97 12.21
N VAL A 292 16.36 -27.17 12.98
CA VAL A 292 16.88 -26.16 13.92
C VAL A 292 17.86 -25.18 13.25
N GLU A 293 18.47 -25.53 12.12
CA GLU A 293 19.48 -24.69 11.46
C GLU A 293 18.90 -23.68 10.44
N MET A 294 17.63 -23.81 10.06
CA MET A 294 16.98 -22.93 9.06
C MET A 294 16.02 -21.88 9.65
N VAL A 295 15.94 -21.76 10.98
CA VAL A 295 15.07 -20.77 11.67
C VAL A 295 15.83 -19.53 12.16
N GLU A 296 17.15 -19.45 11.99
CA GLU A 296 17.94 -18.28 12.45
C GLU A 296 18.00 -17.08 11.48
N ILE A 297 17.44 -17.15 10.27
CA ILE A 297 17.64 -16.09 9.25
C ILE A 297 16.46 -15.10 9.12
N ASN A 298 15.63 -14.89 10.16
CA ASN A 298 14.62 -13.83 10.07
C ASN A 298 14.11 -13.27 11.40
N LYS A 299 15.00 -13.11 12.39
CA LYS A 299 14.68 -12.23 13.52
C LYS A 299 15.00 -10.79 13.11
N ASN A 300 14.03 -9.89 13.27
CA ASN A 300 14.30 -8.46 13.10
C ASN A 300 15.32 -8.07 14.19
N PRO A 301 16.46 -7.44 13.88
CA PRO A 301 17.45 -7.06 14.90
C PRO A 301 16.88 -6.20 16.04
N GLU A 302 15.74 -5.54 15.79
CA GLU A 302 15.00 -4.78 16.79
C GLU A 302 14.31 -5.65 17.85
N ASP A 303 14.06 -6.94 17.58
CA ASP A 303 13.44 -7.89 18.51
C ASP A 303 14.41 -8.39 19.60
N GLU A 304 15.72 -8.16 19.43
CA GLU A 304 16.78 -8.50 20.39
C GLU A 304 17.31 -7.29 21.17
N MET A 305 16.69 -6.10 20.98
CA MET A 305 17.06 -4.89 21.70
C MET A 305 16.80 -5.02 23.20
N THR A 306 17.81 -4.73 24.02
CA THR A 306 17.57 -4.54 25.45
C THR A 306 16.71 -3.29 25.67
N ALA A 307 16.01 -3.22 26.81
CA ALA A 307 15.27 -2.01 27.18
C ALA A 307 16.17 -0.76 27.25
N PHE A 308 17.46 -0.97 27.54
CA PHE A 308 18.47 0.08 27.55
C PHE A 308 18.79 0.58 26.13
N ASP A 309 19.00 -0.33 25.17
CA ASP A 309 19.26 0.01 23.77
C ASP A 309 18.09 0.76 23.13
N TYR A 310 16.87 0.38 23.50
CA TYR A 310 15.66 1.04 23.04
C TYR A 310 15.52 2.47 23.55
N ASP A 311 15.72 2.69 24.85
CA ASP A 311 15.69 4.03 25.43
C ASP A 311 16.84 4.90 24.91
N PHE A 312 18.03 4.31 24.69
CA PHE A 312 19.16 4.99 24.09
C PHE A 312 18.87 5.44 22.65
N TRP A 313 18.42 4.53 21.79
CA TRP A 313 18.04 4.83 20.40
C TRP A 313 16.93 5.89 20.31
N LYS A 314 15.89 5.75 21.14
CA LYS A 314 14.72 6.64 21.12
C LYS A 314 15.09 8.10 21.42
N LYS A 315 16.10 8.34 22.28
CA LYS A 315 16.56 9.69 22.62
C LYS A 315 17.05 10.44 21.39
N TRP A 316 17.85 9.79 20.53
CA TRP A 316 18.45 10.46 19.40
C TRP A 316 17.73 10.23 18.06
N LYS A 317 16.85 9.23 17.93
CA LYS A 317 16.12 8.90 16.69
C LYS A 317 15.39 10.09 16.06
N LEU A 318 14.77 10.96 16.87
CA LEU A 318 13.98 12.10 16.40
C LEU A 318 14.75 13.44 16.41
N MET A 319 16.02 13.45 16.83
CA MET A 319 16.82 14.67 16.84
C MET A 319 17.18 15.13 15.40
N GLY A 320 17.16 16.43 15.16
CA GLY A 320 17.66 17.04 13.92
C GLY A 320 19.18 17.27 13.96
N GLY A 321 19.78 17.57 12.79
CA GLY A 321 21.24 17.63 12.54
C GLY A 321 22.10 18.08 13.72
N GLU A 322 22.14 19.37 14.05
CA GLU A 322 23.00 19.90 15.13
C GLU A 322 22.72 19.25 16.50
N ARG A 323 21.46 19.03 16.86
CA ARG A 323 21.10 18.36 18.13
C ARG A 323 21.56 16.91 18.18
N PHE A 324 21.51 16.22 17.04
CA PHE A 324 21.99 14.85 16.92
C PHE A 324 23.51 14.79 17.03
N LYS A 325 24.21 15.72 16.36
CA LYS A 325 25.66 15.87 16.46
C LYS A 325 26.12 16.14 17.90
N ASP A 326 25.55 17.15 18.55
CA ASP A 326 25.83 17.48 19.96
C ASP A 326 25.55 16.31 20.90
N TYR A 327 24.51 15.54 20.62
CA TYR A 327 24.15 14.37 21.43
C TYR A 327 25.17 13.24 21.26
N MET A 328 25.62 12.99 20.02
CA MET A 328 26.66 12.01 19.75
C MET A 328 27.98 12.37 20.42
N GLU A 329 28.44 13.61 20.30
CA GLU A 329 29.69 14.07 20.93
C GLU A 329 29.66 13.96 22.46
N LYS A 330 28.48 14.08 23.08
CA LYS A 330 28.30 13.96 24.54
C LYS A 330 28.12 12.53 25.05
N ASN A 331 27.88 11.57 24.16
CA ASN A 331 27.58 10.19 24.51
C ASN A 331 28.44 9.21 23.68
N ASP A 332 29.62 9.64 23.27
CA ASP A 332 30.58 8.89 22.44
C ASP A 332 30.78 7.46 22.93
N GLN A 333 31.06 7.26 24.22
CA GLN A 333 31.26 5.94 24.80
C GLN A 333 30.00 5.07 24.74
N GLN A 334 28.80 5.65 24.89
CA GLN A 334 27.55 4.88 24.75
C GLN A 334 27.28 4.46 23.31
N PHE A 335 27.75 5.24 22.33
CA PHE A 335 27.75 4.78 20.94
C PHE A 335 28.77 3.66 20.77
N LEU A 336 29.99 3.81 21.27
CA LEU A 336 31.02 2.76 21.20
C LEU A 336 30.58 1.43 21.82
N ASP A 337 29.85 1.48 22.94
CA ASP A 337 29.35 0.31 23.65
C ASP A 337 28.03 -0.24 23.08
N ALA A 338 27.41 0.46 22.12
CA ALA A 338 26.14 0.04 21.53
C ALA A 338 26.33 -1.10 20.51
N PRO A 339 25.32 -1.97 20.34
CA PRO A 339 25.33 -2.98 19.27
C PRO A 339 25.54 -2.39 17.87
N GLU A 340 26.19 -3.15 17.00
CA GLU A 340 26.59 -2.74 15.64
C GLU A 340 25.41 -2.25 14.78
N PHE A 341 24.21 -2.81 14.93
CA PHE A 341 23.04 -2.34 14.17
C PHE A 341 22.59 -0.92 14.57
N LEU A 342 22.85 -0.48 15.82
CA LEU A 342 22.59 0.91 16.24
C LEU A 342 23.64 1.86 15.66
N TRP A 343 24.88 1.40 15.49
CA TRP A 343 25.92 2.12 14.77
C TRP A 343 25.52 2.39 13.34
N ASP A 344 25.03 1.37 12.63
CA ASP A 344 24.58 1.53 11.24
C ASP A 344 23.47 2.57 11.12
N LYS A 345 22.49 2.52 12.03
CA LYS A 345 21.41 3.52 12.08
C LYS A 345 21.93 4.92 12.37
N ALA A 346 22.89 5.06 13.28
CA ALA A 346 23.51 6.34 13.62
C ALA A 346 24.33 6.90 12.44
N ARG A 347 25.10 6.05 11.75
CA ARG A 347 25.92 6.38 10.57
C ARG A 347 25.08 6.82 9.38
N ILE A 348 24.01 6.10 9.06
CA ILE A 348 23.06 6.48 8.01
C ILE A 348 22.45 7.85 8.33
N LYS A 349 22.08 8.06 9.60
CA LYS A 349 21.50 9.33 10.04
C LYS A 349 22.49 10.48 9.98
N TRP A 350 23.75 10.26 10.36
CA TRP A 350 24.82 11.25 10.24
C TRP A 350 25.06 11.64 8.79
N THR A 351 25.19 10.65 7.91
CA THR A 351 25.37 10.85 6.46
C THR A 351 24.29 11.79 5.91
N ARG A 352 23.04 11.48 6.23
CA ARG A 352 21.87 12.24 5.75
C ARG A 352 21.74 13.64 6.36
N LEU A 353 22.06 13.82 7.65
CA LEU A 353 21.75 15.06 8.36
C LEU A 353 22.93 16.02 8.47
N ILE A 354 24.16 15.50 8.39
CA ILE A 354 25.40 16.24 8.65
C ILE A 354 26.21 16.32 7.35
N THR A 355 26.56 15.19 6.73
CA THR A 355 27.52 15.13 5.63
C THR A 355 26.96 15.65 4.29
N ASP A 356 25.70 15.35 3.95
CA ASP A 356 25.03 15.86 2.75
C ASP A 356 24.89 17.40 2.69
N LYS A 357 25.19 18.11 3.79
CA LYS A 357 25.22 19.58 3.88
C LYS A 357 26.64 20.17 3.89
N GLY A 358 27.65 19.38 3.54
CA GLY A 358 29.07 19.77 3.66
C GLY A 358 29.61 19.72 5.09
N GLY A 359 28.98 18.91 5.96
CA GLY A 359 29.37 18.72 7.36
C GLY A 359 30.49 17.69 7.55
N ASP A 360 30.84 17.48 8.81
CA ASP A 360 32.00 16.68 9.26
C ASP A 360 31.91 15.18 8.88
N PRO A 361 33.06 14.51 8.67
CA PRO A 361 33.10 13.06 8.46
C PRO A 361 32.55 12.29 9.67
N TRP A 362 32.26 11.00 9.47
CA TRP A 362 31.76 10.15 10.55
C TRP A 362 32.80 10.08 11.68
N PRO A 363 32.46 10.46 12.92
CA PRO A 363 33.46 10.69 13.98
C PRO A 363 34.06 9.40 14.57
N PHE A 364 33.60 8.23 14.12
CA PHE A 364 34.08 6.92 14.57
C PHE A 364 34.69 6.09 13.43
N GLU A 365 35.08 6.71 12.32
CA GLU A 365 35.96 6.04 11.36
C GLU A 365 37.34 5.85 12.01
N GLU A 366 37.82 4.61 12.09
CA GLU A 366 39.20 4.35 12.46
C GLU A 366 40.10 4.88 11.35
N GLU A 367 41.07 5.74 11.69
CA GLU A 367 42.15 6.11 10.78
C GLU A 367 42.99 4.85 10.51
N GLU A 368 42.83 4.23 9.33
CA GLU A 368 43.71 3.16 8.84
C GLU A 368 45.14 3.63 8.55
#